data_AF-A0A3A1XMN1-F1
#
_entry.id   AF-A0A3A1XMN1-F1
#
_cell.length_a   1.000
_cell.length_b   1.000
_cell.length_c   1.000
_cell.angle_alpha   90.00
_cell.angle_beta   90.00
_cell.angle_gamma   90.00
#
_symmetry.space_group_name_H-M   'P 1'
#
loop_
_entity.id
_entity.type
_entity.pdbx_description
1 polymer ?
#
loop_
_entity_poly.entity_id
_entity_poly.type
_entity_poly.pdbx_seq_one_letter_code
_entity_poly.pdbx_strand_id
1 'polypeptide(L)'
;MVSQLRRIVSWIIGRLPSSKRSIVEVREQLSTIQTQISRLQECVDARCAHLEVGQYNVEKSLRAEILTNREQSSIMAWSNYRKDGESSVDAHKRFFLSLPKATGSMRVIQRGCASLLSEFAQIAQQHNLQYWADFGTLLGCVRHRGFIPWDDDVDLGMMREDIDKLLTMLREDAALCARYRAVLVYDPYVCCRQLRFRYANNSNPCFLDIFFYDYAPDLTSEQQQSFVSLRKDLQQELRSQTFFNTWLDRGYVEQGGEYTADIEQIFQSFQKKAVNQGLVV
;
A
#
# COMPACT_ATOMS: atom_id res chain seq x y z
N MET A 1 31.35 53.45 -13.62
CA MET A 1 30.88 53.25 -15.01
C MET A 1 29.35 53.29 -15.14
N VAL A 2 28.58 52.59 -14.30
CA VAL A 2 27.10 52.50 -14.44
C VAL A 2 26.37 53.85 -14.32
N SER A 3 26.85 54.80 -13.51
CA SER A 3 26.17 56.10 -13.32
C SER A 3 26.34 57.08 -14.49
N GLN A 4 27.49 57.09 -15.18
CA GLN A 4 27.68 57.91 -16.38
C GLN A 4 26.87 57.39 -17.57
N LEU A 5 26.81 56.07 -17.75
CA LEU A 5 25.98 55.42 -18.76
C LEU A 5 24.48 55.71 -18.56
N ARG A 6 23.98 55.66 -17.31
CA ARG A 6 22.58 56.03 -17.00
C ARG A 6 22.26 57.49 -17.33
N ARG A 7 23.18 58.42 -17.09
CA ARG A 7 23.00 59.85 -17.41
C ARG A 7 22.95 60.09 -18.93
N ILE A 8 23.80 59.43 -19.70
CA ILE A 8 23.80 59.52 -21.17
C ILE A 8 22.52 58.92 -21.76
N VAL A 9 22.09 57.76 -21.28
CA VAL A 9 20.85 57.11 -21.74
C VAL A 9 19.61 57.95 -21.40
N SER A 10 19.52 58.50 -20.19
CA SER A 10 18.43 59.40 -19.78
C SER A 10 18.35 60.67 -20.65
N TRP A 11 19.51 61.25 -20.99
CA TRP A 11 19.59 62.40 -21.89
C TRP A 11 19.12 62.08 -23.31
N ILE A 12 19.47 60.91 -23.85
CA ILE A 12 19.01 60.44 -25.18
C ILE A 12 17.49 60.20 -25.17
N ILE A 13 16.96 59.55 -24.13
CA ILE A 13 15.51 59.28 -23.99
C ILE A 13 14.72 60.60 -23.95
N GLY A 14 15.23 61.62 -23.27
CA GLY A 14 14.61 62.95 -23.18
C GLY A 14 14.46 63.69 -24.52
N ARG A 15 15.21 63.30 -25.57
CA ARG A 15 15.13 63.88 -26.92
C ARG A 15 14.30 63.07 -27.92
N LEU A 16 13.76 61.92 -27.52
CA LEU A 16 12.89 61.11 -28.40
C LEU A 16 11.52 61.78 -28.61
N PRO A 17 10.78 61.48 -29.69
CA PRO A 17 9.38 61.87 -29.85
C PRO A 17 8.51 61.34 -28.70
N SER A 18 7.44 62.04 -28.34
CA SER A 18 6.59 61.71 -27.18
C SER A 18 6.07 60.26 -27.21
N SER A 19 5.75 59.73 -28.40
CA SER A 19 5.31 58.34 -28.59
C SER A 19 6.38 57.28 -28.29
N LYS A 20 7.68 57.61 -28.42
CA LYS A 20 8.78 56.70 -28.09
C LYS A 20 9.17 56.80 -26.61
N ARG A 21 9.03 57.98 -25.99
CA ARG A 21 9.23 58.16 -24.54
C ARG A 21 8.19 57.39 -23.72
N SER A 22 6.92 57.46 -24.12
CA SER A 22 5.86 56.69 -23.45
C SER A 22 6.10 55.19 -23.50
N ILE A 23 6.62 54.65 -24.62
CA ILE A 23 6.99 53.23 -24.73
C ILE A 23 8.13 52.85 -23.77
N VAL A 24 9.14 53.72 -23.61
CA VAL A 24 10.26 53.49 -22.69
C VAL A 24 9.78 53.52 -21.23
N GLU A 25 8.92 54.49 -20.89
CA GLU A 25 8.33 54.61 -19.55
C GLU A 25 7.45 53.40 -19.20
N VAL A 26 6.61 52.94 -20.13
CA VAL A 26 5.82 51.70 -19.96
C VAL A 26 6.73 50.48 -19.79
N ARG A 27 7.86 50.39 -20.50
CA ARG A 27 8.84 49.29 -20.31
C ARG A 27 9.51 49.35 -18.93
N GLU A 28 9.85 50.53 -18.43
CA GLU A 28 10.40 50.69 -17.07
C GLU A 28 9.37 50.32 -15.99
N GLN A 29 8.11 50.72 -16.17
CA GLN A 29 7.00 50.32 -15.30
C GLN A 29 6.79 48.79 -15.33
N LEU A 30 6.79 48.17 -16.51
CA LEU A 30 6.68 46.71 -16.65
C LEU A 30 7.83 45.98 -15.94
N SER A 31 9.07 46.46 -16.08
CA SER A 31 10.24 45.88 -15.39
C SER A 31 10.12 46.00 -13.86
N THR A 32 9.62 47.14 -13.38
CA THR A 32 9.38 47.36 -11.95
C THR A 32 8.32 46.41 -11.41
N ILE A 33 7.21 46.25 -12.15
CA ILE A 33 6.13 45.32 -11.80
C ILE A 33 6.63 43.88 -11.81
N GLN A 34 7.41 43.45 -12.82
CA GLN A 34 8.00 42.11 -12.87
C GLN A 34 8.90 41.82 -11.67
N THR A 35 9.69 42.80 -11.24
CA THR A 35 10.54 42.69 -10.05
C THR A 35 9.72 42.57 -8.77
N GLN A 36 8.64 43.36 -8.65
CA GLN A 36 7.72 43.28 -7.51
C GLN A 36 6.99 41.94 -7.46
N ILE A 37 6.50 41.44 -8.60
CA ILE A 37 5.87 40.12 -8.72
C ILE A 37 6.84 39.03 -8.27
N SER A 38 8.10 39.06 -8.75
CA SER A 38 9.10 38.06 -8.38
C SER A 38 9.36 38.02 -6.87
N ARG A 39 9.46 39.20 -6.23
CA ARG A 39 9.61 39.28 -4.76
C ARG A 39 8.38 38.79 -4.01
N LEU A 40 7.19 39.07 -4.51
CA LEU A 40 5.94 38.57 -3.92
C LEU A 40 5.88 37.05 -4.06
N GLN A 41 6.27 36.50 -5.20
CA GLN A 41 6.37 35.06 -5.44
C GLN A 41 7.28 34.39 -4.41
N GLU A 42 8.51 34.88 -4.24
CA GLU A 42 9.46 34.37 -3.25
C GLU A 42 8.90 34.41 -1.81
N CYS A 43 8.20 35.49 -1.45
CA CYS A 43 7.57 35.65 -0.14
C CYS A 43 6.43 34.64 0.07
N VAL A 44 5.59 34.45 -0.96
CA VAL A 44 4.50 33.46 -0.94
C VAL A 44 5.09 32.06 -0.82
N ASP A 45 6.09 31.71 -1.63
CA ASP A 45 6.73 30.39 -1.63
C ASP A 45 7.34 30.07 -0.27
N ALA A 46 8.07 31.01 0.34
CA ALA A 46 8.63 30.84 1.68
C ALA A 46 7.56 30.63 2.75
N ARG A 47 6.42 31.33 2.64
CA ARG A 47 5.30 31.21 3.56
C ARG A 47 4.53 29.91 3.37
N CYS A 48 4.35 29.45 2.13
CA CYS A 48 3.80 28.14 1.80
C CYS A 48 4.65 27.04 2.41
N ALA A 49 5.98 27.07 2.22
CA ALA A 49 6.89 26.08 2.80
C ALA A 49 6.80 26.04 4.33
N HIS A 50 6.71 27.19 5.00
CA HIS A 50 6.51 27.24 6.46
C HIS A 50 5.15 26.66 6.87
N LEU A 51 4.08 26.96 6.13
CA LEU A 51 2.75 26.43 6.42
C LEU A 51 2.71 24.91 6.26
N GLU A 52 3.34 24.36 5.22
CA GLU A 52 3.46 22.92 5.00
C GLU A 52 4.19 22.22 6.15
N VAL A 53 5.33 22.76 6.59
CA VAL A 53 6.07 22.24 7.76
C VAL A 53 5.23 22.33 9.04
N GLY A 54 4.52 23.45 9.23
CA GLY A 54 3.61 23.64 10.35
C GLY A 54 2.47 22.62 10.37
N GLN A 55 1.81 22.41 9.22
CA GLN A 55 0.74 21.41 9.06
C GLN A 55 1.25 20.00 9.34
N TYR A 56 2.40 19.62 8.78
CA TYR A 56 3.03 18.32 9.02
C TYR A 56 3.29 18.08 10.51
N ASN A 57 3.83 19.08 11.22
CA ASN A 57 4.12 18.95 12.65
C ASN A 57 2.85 18.84 13.51
N VAL A 58 1.81 19.62 13.20
CA VAL A 58 0.51 19.54 13.87
C VAL A 58 -0.12 18.17 13.63
N GLU A 59 -0.16 17.70 12.38
CA GLU A 59 -0.69 16.39 12.03
C GLU A 59 0.06 15.26 12.74
N LYS A 60 1.40 15.32 12.75
CA LYS A 60 2.24 14.35 13.46
C LYS A 60 1.96 14.33 14.96
N SER A 61 1.85 15.50 15.58
CA SER A 61 1.53 15.62 17.01
C SER A 61 0.15 15.06 17.32
N LEU A 62 -0.86 15.42 16.52
CA LEU A 62 -2.24 14.97 16.70
C LEU A 62 -2.34 13.45 16.54
N ARG A 63 -1.66 12.87 15.54
CA ARG A 63 -1.59 11.41 15.37
C ARG A 63 -0.98 10.74 16.60
N ALA A 64 0.13 11.25 17.13
CA ALA A 64 0.76 10.70 18.33
C ALA A 64 -0.16 10.75 19.55
N GLU A 65 -0.89 11.86 19.73
CA GLU A 65 -1.85 12.02 20.82
C GLU A 65 -3.05 11.06 20.68
N ILE A 66 -3.63 10.94 19.47
CA ILE A 66 -4.70 9.99 19.18
C ILE A 66 -4.27 8.56 19.50
N LEU A 67 -3.05 8.16 19.10
CA LEU A 67 -2.51 6.83 19.36
C LEU A 67 -2.34 6.60 20.87
N THR A 68 -1.76 7.56 21.58
CA THR A 68 -1.57 7.48 23.04
C THR A 68 -2.91 7.36 23.77
N ASN A 69 -3.89 8.19 23.40
CA ASN A 69 -5.23 8.16 23.98
C ASN A 69 -5.94 6.83 23.69
N ARG A 70 -5.75 6.26 22.50
CA ARG A 70 -6.28 4.94 22.12
C ARG A 70 -5.65 3.83 22.97
N GLU A 71 -4.35 3.87 23.19
CA GLU A 71 -3.64 2.90 24.04
C GLU A 71 -4.10 2.98 25.49
N GLN A 72 -4.17 4.18 26.05
CA GLN A 72 -4.68 4.40 27.42
C GLN A 72 -6.12 3.88 27.56
N SER A 73 -6.99 4.22 26.61
CA SER A 73 -8.37 3.75 26.59
C SER A 73 -8.45 2.22 26.51
N SER A 74 -7.60 1.59 25.70
CA SER A 74 -7.53 0.14 25.60
C SER A 74 -7.08 -0.51 26.92
N ILE A 75 -6.05 0.04 27.57
CA ILE A 75 -5.57 -0.45 28.88
C ILE A 75 -6.69 -0.37 29.92
N MET A 76 -7.40 0.75 29.99
CA MET A 76 -8.52 0.93 30.91
C MET A 76 -9.65 -0.06 30.63
N ALA A 77 -10.02 -0.24 29.35
CA ALA A 77 -11.05 -1.20 28.96
C ALA A 77 -10.68 -2.63 29.39
N TRP A 78 -9.43 -3.06 29.17
CA TRP A 78 -8.97 -4.38 29.58
C TRP A 78 -8.89 -4.53 31.09
N SER A 79 -8.46 -3.49 31.81
CA SER A 79 -8.45 -3.49 33.27
C SER A 79 -9.86 -3.64 33.86
N ASN A 80 -10.86 -3.01 33.24
CA ASN A 80 -12.25 -3.09 33.66
C ASN A 80 -12.93 -4.42 33.25
N TYR A 81 -12.50 -5.04 32.15
CA TYR A 81 -13.05 -6.30 31.67
C TYR A 81 -12.50 -7.52 32.43
N ARG A 82 -11.27 -7.44 32.92
CA ARG A 82 -10.57 -8.51 33.63
C ARG A 82 -11.21 -8.77 34.99
N LYS A 83 -11.38 -10.05 35.34
CA LYS A 83 -11.91 -10.47 36.64
C LYS A 83 -10.83 -10.49 37.72
N ASP A 84 -11.22 -10.44 38.98
CA ASP A 84 -10.30 -10.58 40.11
C ASP A 84 -9.54 -11.91 40.03
N GLY A 85 -8.22 -11.83 40.12
CA GLY A 85 -7.32 -12.99 40.00
C GLY A 85 -7.14 -13.54 38.57
N GLU A 86 -7.79 -12.98 37.56
CA GLU A 86 -7.62 -13.39 36.16
C GLU A 86 -6.36 -12.77 35.56
N SER A 87 -5.60 -13.54 34.77
CA SER A 87 -4.46 -12.99 34.03
C SER A 87 -4.92 -12.09 32.89
N SER A 88 -4.06 -11.17 32.43
CA SER A 88 -4.38 -10.35 31.25
C SER A 88 -4.66 -11.22 30.02
N VAL A 89 -3.86 -12.27 29.80
CA VAL A 89 -4.01 -13.16 28.65
C VAL A 89 -5.35 -13.90 28.67
N ASP A 90 -5.79 -14.38 29.83
CA ASP A 90 -7.05 -15.11 29.95
C ASP A 90 -8.26 -14.19 29.76
N ALA A 91 -8.18 -12.94 30.23
CA ALA A 91 -9.21 -11.93 29.96
C ALA A 91 -9.36 -11.68 28.44
N HIS A 92 -8.24 -11.53 27.72
CA HIS A 92 -8.27 -11.36 26.26
C HIS A 92 -8.85 -12.60 25.56
N LYS A 93 -8.42 -13.80 25.94
CA LYS A 93 -8.95 -15.06 25.39
C LYS A 93 -10.46 -15.15 25.62
N ARG A 94 -10.92 -14.91 26.85
CA ARG A 94 -12.34 -14.92 27.21
C ARG A 94 -13.13 -13.93 26.38
N PHE A 95 -12.63 -12.70 26.22
CA PHE A 95 -13.26 -11.70 25.36
C PHE A 95 -13.40 -12.20 23.93
N PHE A 96 -12.28 -12.50 23.26
CA PHE A 96 -12.30 -12.83 21.84
C PHE A 96 -13.05 -14.13 21.52
N LEU A 97 -12.98 -15.13 22.40
CA LEU A 97 -13.72 -16.39 22.25
C LEU A 97 -15.22 -16.25 22.54
N SER A 98 -15.62 -15.24 23.31
CA SER A 98 -17.03 -14.97 23.60
C SER A 98 -17.75 -14.21 22.48
N LEU A 99 -17.01 -13.65 21.51
CA LEU A 99 -17.61 -12.87 20.43
C LEU A 99 -18.50 -13.77 19.55
N PRO A 100 -19.73 -13.33 19.24
CA PRO A 100 -20.65 -14.14 18.45
C PRO A 100 -20.12 -14.33 17.04
N LYS A 101 -20.47 -15.45 16.41
CA LYS A 101 -20.15 -15.68 14.99
C LYS A 101 -20.84 -14.62 14.12
N ALA A 102 -20.26 -14.35 12.96
CA ALA A 102 -20.88 -13.50 11.95
C ALA A 102 -22.31 -13.97 11.63
N THR A 103 -23.18 -13.01 11.33
CA THR A 103 -24.53 -13.22 10.81
C THR A 103 -24.73 -12.43 9.51
N GLY A 104 -25.86 -12.65 8.82
CA GLY A 104 -26.17 -11.89 7.60
C GLY A 104 -25.20 -12.15 6.43
N SER A 105 -24.96 -11.11 5.62
CA SER A 105 -24.11 -11.18 4.42
C SER A 105 -22.69 -11.65 4.72
N MET A 106 -22.09 -11.16 5.80
CA MET A 106 -20.76 -11.58 6.25
C MET A 106 -20.68 -13.10 6.43
N ARG A 107 -21.69 -13.70 7.08
CA ARG A 107 -21.71 -15.15 7.30
C ARG A 107 -21.86 -15.94 6.01
N VAL A 108 -22.55 -15.38 5.01
CA VAL A 108 -22.68 -15.98 3.69
C VAL A 108 -21.33 -16.00 2.99
N ILE A 109 -20.59 -14.89 3.00
CA ILE A 109 -19.23 -14.80 2.42
C ILE A 109 -18.29 -15.80 3.10
N GLN A 110 -18.24 -15.82 4.44
CA GLN A 110 -17.40 -16.78 5.18
C GLN A 110 -17.67 -18.23 4.80
N ARG A 111 -18.95 -18.61 4.62
CA ARG A 111 -19.32 -19.97 4.22
C ARG A 111 -18.92 -20.26 2.77
N GLY A 112 -19.06 -19.29 1.89
CA GLY A 112 -18.64 -19.40 0.49
C GLY A 112 -17.13 -19.57 0.37
N CYS A 113 -16.34 -18.72 1.04
CA CYS A 113 -14.89 -18.86 1.09
C CYS A 113 -14.44 -20.17 1.76
N ALA A 114 -15.11 -20.63 2.82
CA ALA A 114 -14.85 -21.95 3.40
C ALA A 114 -15.12 -23.11 2.43
N SER A 115 -16.16 -22.98 1.60
CA SER A 115 -16.50 -23.99 0.58
C SER A 115 -15.44 -24.01 -0.51
N LEU A 116 -15.04 -22.83 -1.00
CA LEU A 116 -13.94 -22.68 -1.96
C LEU A 116 -12.61 -23.22 -1.41
N LEU A 117 -12.29 -22.96 -0.14
CA LEU A 117 -11.11 -23.51 0.53
C LEU A 117 -11.16 -25.03 0.59
N SER A 118 -12.33 -25.61 0.87
CA SER A 118 -12.51 -27.07 0.86
C SER A 118 -12.30 -27.67 -0.53
N GLU A 119 -12.75 -26.99 -1.59
CA GLU A 119 -12.51 -27.40 -2.98
C GLU A 119 -11.01 -27.27 -3.34
N PHE A 120 -10.39 -26.15 -2.97
CA PHE A 120 -8.95 -25.93 -3.15
C PHE A 120 -8.11 -26.98 -2.42
N ALA A 121 -8.47 -27.34 -1.18
CA ALA A 121 -7.79 -28.37 -0.41
C ALA A 121 -7.78 -29.74 -1.13
N GLN A 122 -8.88 -30.10 -1.79
CA GLN A 122 -8.98 -31.33 -2.58
C GLN A 122 -8.06 -31.27 -3.81
N ILE A 123 -8.03 -30.13 -4.51
CA ILE A 123 -7.11 -29.90 -5.64
C ILE A 123 -5.66 -30.03 -5.16
N ALA A 124 -5.30 -29.34 -4.07
CA ALA A 124 -3.96 -29.38 -3.51
C ALA A 124 -3.55 -30.81 -3.12
N GLN A 125 -4.44 -31.58 -2.49
CA GLN A 125 -4.18 -32.98 -2.15
C GLN A 125 -3.99 -33.87 -3.39
N GLN A 126 -4.85 -33.72 -4.41
CA GLN A 126 -4.78 -34.53 -5.63
C GLN A 126 -3.51 -34.27 -6.44
N HIS A 127 -3.02 -33.03 -6.42
CA HIS A 127 -1.88 -32.58 -7.21
C HIS A 127 -0.60 -32.38 -6.40
N ASN A 128 -0.59 -32.81 -5.13
CA ASN A 128 0.55 -32.70 -4.21
C ASN A 128 1.11 -31.27 -4.10
N LEU A 129 0.22 -30.28 -3.99
CA LEU A 129 0.58 -28.89 -3.71
C LEU A 129 0.67 -28.66 -2.20
N GLN A 130 1.74 -28.03 -1.74
CA GLN A 130 1.84 -27.61 -0.35
C GLN A 130 1.26 -26.21 -0.19
N TYR A 131 0.44 -26.05 0.85
CA TYR A 131 -0.09 -24.76 1.27
C TYR A 131 -0.37 -24.80 2.77
N TRP A 132 -0.49 -23.62 3.39
CA TRP A 132 -0.88 -23.50 4.79
C TRP A 132 -1.82 -22.31 4.98
N ALA A 133 -2.60 -22.32 6.06
CA ALA A 133 -3.35 -21.15 6.48
C ALA A 133 -2.39 -20.08 6.99
N ASP A 134 -2.65 -18.81 6.65
CA ASP A 134 -1.80 -17.68 7.02
C ASP A 134 -2.60 -16.57 7.72
N PHE A 135 -1.91 -15.59 8.31
CA PHE A 135 -2.48 -14.36 8.89
C PHE A 135 -3.76 -14.55 9.74
N GLY A 136 -4.84 -13.85 9.38
CA GLY A 136 -6.13 -13.88 10.08
C GLY A 136 -6.79 -15.26 10.01
N THR A 137 -6.62 -15.94 8.87
CA THR A 137 -7.13 -17.30 8.66
C THR A 137 -6.51 -18.29 9.63
N LEU A 138 -5.18 -18.30 9.76
CA LEU A 138 -4.49 -19.19 10.71
C LEU A 138 -4.93 -18.90 12.15
N LEU A 139 -4.97 -17.62 12.53
CA LEU A 139 -5.41 -17.21 13.86
C LEU A 139 -6.86 -17.64 14.13
N GLY A 140 -7.75 -17.49 13.15
CA GLY A 140 -9.14 -17.94 13.22
C GLY A 140 -9.24 -19.46 13.39
N CYS A 141 -8.54 -20.23 12.57
CA CYS A 141 -8.49 -21.68 12.66
C CYS A 141 -8.11 -22.16 14.07
N VAL A 142 -7.07 -21.56 14.67
CA VAL A 142 -6.60 -21.93 16.02
C VAL A 142 -7.52 -21.40 17.12
N ARG A 143 -7.89 -20.12 17.07
CA ARG A 143 -8.62 -19.44 18.16
C ARG A 143 -10.12 -19.72 18.11
N HIS A 144 -10.75 -19.53 16.95
CA HIS A 144 -12.20 -19.56 16.76
C HIS A 144 -12.71 -20.88 16.19
N ARG A 145 -11.81 -21.81 15.81
CA ARG A 145 -12.13 -23.07 15.11
C ARG A 145 -12.91 -22.81 13.81
N GLY A 146 -12.48 -21.78 13.09
CA GLY A 146 -13.11 -21.26 11.88
C GLY A 146 -12.79 -19.78 11.71
N PHE A 147 -13.60 -19.05 10.95
CA PHE A 147 -13.39 -17.62 10.74
C PHE A 147 -13.40 -16.82 12.05
N ILE A 148 -12.55 -15.80 12.09
CA ILE A 148 -12.68 -14.70 13.03
C ILE A 148 -14.02 -13.99 12.71
N PRO A 149 -14.86 -13.63 13.70
CA PRO A 149 -16.22 -13.19 13.43
C PRO A 149 -16.41 -11.95 12.54
N TRP A 150 -15.41 -11.08 12.46
CA TRP A 150 -15.45 -9.84 11.66
C TRP A 150 -14.61 -9.93 10.38
N ASP A 151 -14.03 -11.09 10.10
CA ASP A 151 -13.12 -11.36 8.99
C ASP A 151 -13.89 -11.90 7.79
N ASP A 152 -13.51 -11.49 6.58
CA ASP A 152 -14.26 -11.71 5.35
C ASP A 152 -13.49 -12.42 4.23
N ASP A 153 -12.20 -12.67 4.40
CA ASP A 153 -11.32 -13.30 3.42
C ASP A 153 -10.60 -14.56 3.97
N VAL A 154 -9.86 -15.23 3.08
CA VAL A 154 -9.06 -16.40 3.40
C VAL A 154 -7.66 -16.19 2.86
N ASP A 155 -6.68 -16.26 3.76
CA ASP A 155 -5.27 -16.11 3.48
C ASP A 155 -4.57 -17.46 3.55
N LEU A 156 -3.85 -17.80 2.49
CA LEU A 156 -3.02 -18.99 2.40
C LEU A 156 -1.58 -18.60 2.04
N GLY A 157 -0.62 -19.34 2.57
CA GLY A 157 0.77 -19.30 2.09
C GLY A 157 1.06 -20.48 1.17
N MET A 158 1.82 -20.24 0.12
CA MET A 158 2.35 -21.29 -0.77
C MET A 158 3.78 -20.98 -1.19
N MET A 159 4.59 -22.03 -1.34
CA MET A 159 5.90 -21.92 -1.98
C MET A 159 5.72 -21.54 -3.44
N ARG A 160 6.62 -20.70 -3.96
CA ARG A 160 6.56 -20.21 -5.35
C ARG A 160 6.49 -21.34 -6.38
N GLU A 161 7.24 -22.41 -6.17
CA GLU A 161 7.21 -23.59 -7.05
C GLU A 161 5.83 -24.27 -7.12
N ASP A 162 5.08 -24.29 -6.02
CA ASP A 162 3.74 -24.87 -6.00
C ASP A 162 2.70 -23.92 -6.60
N ILE A 163 2.93 -22.61 -6.50
CA ILE A 163 2.13 -21.62 -7.23
C ILE A 163 2.33 -21.79 -8.75
N ASP A 164 3.56 -21.99 -9.21
CA ASP A 164 3.85 -22.20 -10.64
C ASP A 164 3.18 -23.48 -11.16
N LYS A 165 3.20 -24.56 -10.37
CA LYS A 165 2.45 -25.79 -10.66
C LYS A 165 0.94 -25.53 -10.73
N LEU A 166 0.37 -24.82 -9.75
CA LEU A 166 -1.06 -24.46 -9.73
C LEU A 166 -1.47 -23.67 -10.97
N LEU A 167 -0.69 -22.66 -11.36
CA LEU A 167 -0.96 -21.83 -12.54
C LEU A 167 -0.84 -22.61 -13.85
N THR A 168 0.05 -23.59 -13.91
CA THR A 168 0.20 -24.48 -15.06
C THR A 168 -1.02 -25.39 -15.19
N MET A 169 -1.43 -26.03 -14.09
CA MET A 169 -2.60 -26.91 -14.05
C MET A 169 -3.90 -26.18 -14.40
N LEU A 170 -4.10 -24.97 -13.88
CA LEU A 170 -5.27 -24.15 -14.22
C LEU A 170 -5.34 -23.75 -15.70
N ARG A 171 -4.22 -23.80 -16.42
CA ARG A 171 -4.15 -23.49 -17.86
C ARG A 171 -4.34 -24.71 -18.73
N GLU A 172 -3.83 -25.86 -18.29
CA GLU A 172 -3.76 -27.08 -19.10
C GLU A 172 -4.95 -28.02 -18.86
N ASP A 173 -5.53 -28.03 -17.66
CA ASP A 173 -6.70 -28.85 -17.34
C ASP A 173 -8.00 -28.09 -17.68
N ALA A 174 -8.71 -28.58 -18.70
CA ALA A 174 -9.95 -27.97 -19.17
C ALA A 174 -11.07 -27.95 -18.11
N ALA A 175 -11.14 -28.97 -17.23
CA ALA A 175 -12.14 -29.03 -16.17
C ALA A 175 -11.83 -28.03 -15.05
N LEU A 176 -10.56 -27.89 -14.67
CA LEU A 176 -10.14 -26.90 -13.70
C LEU A 176 -10.30 -25.47 -14.24
N CYS A 177 -9.85 -25.20 -15.47
CA CYS A 177 -9.97 -23.88 -16.12
C CYS A 177 -11.43 -23.44 -16.31
N ALA A 178 -12.35 -24.39 -16.54
CA ALA A 178 -13.78 -24.07 -16.68
C ALA A 178 -14.42 -23.67 -15.35
N ARG A 179 -13.89 -24.14 -14.22
CA ARG A 179 -14.48 -23.93 -12.89
C ARG A 179 -13.78 -22.84 -12.08
N TYR A 180 -12.46 -22.71 -12.21
CA TYR A 180 -11.63 -21.84 -11.39
C TYR A 180 -10.74 -20.96 -12.24
N ARG A 181 -10.26 -19.89 -11.63
CA ARG A 181 -9.22 -19.02 -12.17
C ARG A 181 -8.37 -18.48 -11.02
N ALA A 182 -7.12 -18.19 -11.33
CA ALA A 182 -6.21 -17.50 -10.44
C ALA A 182 -5.66 -16.27 -11.17
N VAL A 183 -5.63 -15.13 -10.48
CA VAL A 183 -5.09 -13.88 -11.03
C VAL A 183 -4.18 -13.22 -10.01
N LEU A 184 -3.12 -12.55 -10.47
CA LEU A 184 -2.35 -11.68 -9.59
C LEU A 184 -3.16 -10.44 -9.25
N VAL A 185 -3.16 -10.07 -7.98
CA VAL A 185 -3.79 -8.86 -7.45
C VAL A 185 -2.73 -8.03 -6.74
N TYR A 186 -2.77 -6.72 -6.97
CA TYR A 186 -1.86 -5.75 -6.39
C TYR A 186 -2.60 -4.83 -5.44
N ASP A 187 -2.12 -4.76 -4.20
CA ASP A 187 -2.65 -3.95 -3.12
C ASP A 187 -1.82 -2.67 -2.93
N PRO A 188 -2.39 -1.46 -3.11
CA PRO A 188 -1.65 -0.20 -2.93
C PRO A 188 -1.43 0.17 -1.46
N TYR A 189 -2.28 -0.29 -0.53
CA TYR A 189 -2.28 0.15 0.87
C TYR A 189 -1.03 -0.34 1.60
N VAL A 190 -0.71 -1.61 1.43
CA VAL A 190 0.53 -2.20 1.95
C VAL A 190 1.59 -2.42 0.86
N CYS A 191 1.29 -2.12 -0.41
CA CYS A 191 2.16 -2.40 -1.56
C CYS A 191 2.49 -3.90 -1.62
N CYS A 192 1.46 -4.74 -1.67
CA CYS A 192 1.55 -6.20 -1.68
C CYS A 192 1.13 -6.77 -3.05
N ARG A 193 1.58 -8.00 -3.31
CA ARG A 193 1.27 -8.80 -4.49
C ARG A 193 0.90 -10.20 -4.04
N GLN A 194 -0.31 -10.62 -4.38
CA GLN A 194 -0.89 -11.90 -3.99
C GLN A 194 -1.59 -12.56 -5.17
N LEU A 195 -1.68 -13.89 -5.16
CA LEU A 195 -2.44 -14.64 -6.14
C LEU A 195 -3.84 -14.89 -5.59
N ARG A 196 -4.86 -14.42 -6.31
CA ARG A 196 -6.26 -14.61 -5.91
C ARG A 196 -6.88 -15.77 -6.65
N PHE A 197 -7.11 -16.88 -5.95
CA PHE A 197 -7.81 -18.06 -6.45
C PHE A 197 -9.32 -17.92 -6.22
N ARG A 198 -10.13 -18.18 -7.25
CA ARG A 198 -11.59 -18.00 -7.20
C ARG A 198 -12.30 -18.80 -8.28
N TYR A 199 -13.61 -18.82 -8.23
CA TYR A 199 -14.42 -19.39 -9.31
C TYR A 199 -14.25 -18.58 -10.62
N ALA A 200 -14.31 -19.27 -11.76
CA ALA A 200 -14.34 -18.65 -13.08
C ALA A 200 -15.63 -17.82 -13.29
N ASN A 201 -16.71 -18.18 -12.60
CA ASN A 201 -17.95 -17.40 -12.56
C ASN A 201 -17.77 -16.12 -11.70
N ASN A 202 -17.77 -14.97 -12.36
CA ASN A 202 -17.60 -13.65 -11.72
C ASN A 202 -18.75 -13.23 -10.80
N SER A 203 -19.90 -13.91 -10.85
CA SER A 203 -21.03 -13.63 -9.94
C SER A 203 -20.79 -14.16 -8.52
N ASN A 204 -19.83 -15.08 -8.33
CA ASN A 204 -19.45 -15.55 -7.00
C ASN A 204 -18.29 -14.69 -6.48
N PRO A 205 -18.47 -13.93 -5.39
CA PRO A 205 -17.44 -13.04 -4.86
C PRO A 205 -16.38 -13.77 -4.03
N CYS A 206 -16.50 -15.07 -3.78
CA CYS A 206 -15.58 -15.79 -2.92
C CYS A 206 -14.21 -15.97 -3.57
N PHE A 207 -13.16 -15.75 -2.78
CA PHE A 207 -11.78 -15.92 -3.21
C PHE A 207 -10.91 -16.39 -2.05
N LEU A 208 -9.73 -16.91 -2.40
CA LEU A 208 -8.63 -17.22 -1.49
C LEU A 208 -7.44 -16.37 -1.95
N ASP A 209 -6.86 -15.60 -1.03
CA ASP A 209 -5.61 -14.89 -1.27
C ASP A 209 -4.44 -15.80 -0.92
N ILE A 210 -3.55 -16.01 -1.89
CA ILE A 210 -2.40 -16.90 -1.79
C ILE A 210 -1.13 -16.03 -1.86
N PHE A 211 -0.39 -16.02 -0.76
CA PHE A 211 0.86 -15.28 -0.61
C PHE A 211 2.04 -16.14 -1.02
N PHE A 212 3.01 -15.48 -1.65
CA PHE A 212 4.23 -16.11 -2.16
C PHE A 212 5.25 -16.25 -1.05
N TYR A 213 5.75 -17.48 -0.87
CA TYR A 213 6.84 -17.78 0.03
C TYR A 213 8.06 -18.30 -0.75
N ASP A 214 9.23 -17.88 -0.30
CA ASP A 214 10.55 -18.30 -0.78
C ASP A 214 11.36 -18.82 0.41
N TYR A 215 12.36 -19.66 0.15
CA TYR A 215 13.22 -20.14 1.23
C TYR A 215 14.25 -19.06 1.59
N ALA A 216 14.42 -18.81 2.89
CA ALA A 216 15.56 -18.04 3.38
C ALA A 216 16.70 -19.02 3.72
N PRO A 217 17.93 -18.84 3.17
CA PRO A 217 19.02 -19.78 3.38
C PRO A 217 19.50 -19.79 4.84
N ASP A 218 19.51 -18.64 5.51
CA ASP A 218 19.78 -18.55 6.94
C ASP A 218 18.79 -17.62 7.66
N LEU A 219 18.70 -17.78 8.98
CA LEU A 219 17.88 -16.97 9.86
C LEU A 219 18.79 -16.10 10.75
N THR A 220 19.46 -15.13 10.14
CA THR A 220 20.29 -14.16 10.86
C THR A 220 19.57 -12.82 11.02
N SER A 221 19.87 -12.10 12.10
CA SER A 221 19.37 -10.73 12.31
C SER A 221 19.77 -9.80 11.16
N GLU A 222 20.94 -10.01 10.54
CA GLU A 222 21.44 -9.23 9.42
C GLU A 222 20.63 -9.48 8.14
N GLN A 223 20.32 -10.74 7.81
CA GLN A 223 19.43 -11.07 6.69
C GLN A 223 18.02 -10.54 6.92
N GLN A 224 17.48 -10.67 8.14
CA GLN A 224 16.17 -10.11 8.46
C GLN A 224 16.13 -8.59 8.27
N GLN A 225 17.15 -7.87 8.74
CA GLN A 225 17.27 -6.42 8.55
C GLN A 225 17.41 -6.05 7.07
N SER A 226 18.21 -6.81 6.33
CA SER A 226 18.39 -6.63 4.88
C SER A 226 17.09 -6.83 4.12
N PHE A 227 16.32 -7.88 4.44
CA PHE A 227 15.02 -8.13 3.83
C PHE A 227 13.99 -7.04 4.18
N VAL A 228 13.97 -6.57 5.43
CA VAL A 228 13.14 -5.43 5.84
C VAL A 228 13.53 -4.14 5.11
N SER A 229 14.83 -3.89 4.92
CA SER A 229 15.31 -2.74 4.15
C SER A 229 14.87 -2.83 2.69
N LEU A 230 15.11 -3.98 2.06
CA LEU A 230 14.70 -4.25 0.68
C LEU A 230 13.19 -4.09 0.49
N ARG A 231 12.40 -4.50 1.48
CA ARG A 231 10.95 -4.32 1.50
C ARG A 231 10.55 -2.84 1.59
N LYS A 232 11.23 -2.03 2.40
CA LYS A 232 10.99 -0.58 2.48
C LYS A 232 11.34 0.11 1.17
N ASP A 233 12.45 -0.27 0.55
CA ASP A 233 12.88 0.25 -0.75
C ASP A 233 11.86 -0.08 -1.83
N LEU A 234 11.30 -1.30 -1.85
CA LEU A 234 10.20 -1.69 -2.73
C LEU A 234 8.97 -0.78 -2.55
N GLN A 235 8.57 -0.53 -1.29
CA GLN A 235 7.44 0.35 -1.01
C GLN A 235 7.70 1.78 -1.45
N GLN A 236 8.93 2.28 -1.24
CA GLN A 236 9.32 3.62 -1.66
C GLN A 236 9.30 3.75 -3.18
N GLU A 237 9.85 2.77 -3.90
CA GLU A 237 9.86 2.74 -5.37
C GLU A 237 8.44 2.75 -5.94
N LEU A 238 7.54 1.91 -5.40
CA LEU A 238 6.14 1.87 -5.82
C LEU A 238 5.43 3.19 -5.53
N ARG A 239 5.64 3.78 -4.35
CA ARG A 239 5.06 5.06 -3.95
C ARG A 239 5.57 6.26 -4.74
N SER A 240 6.77 6.16 -5.32
CA SER A 240 7.33 7.21 -6.17
C SER A 240 6.81 7.18 -7.62
N GLN A 241 6.10 6.13 -8.03
CA GLN A 241 5.58 6.05 -9.39
C GLN A 241 4.49 7.10 -9.65
N THR A 242 4.46 7.64 -10.86
CA THR A 242 3.49 8.66 -11.27
C THR A 242 2.04 8.17 -11.19
N PHE A 243 1.82 6.87 -11.39
CA PHE A 243 0.50 6.23 -11.31
C PHE A 243 0.07 5.87 -9.88
N PHE A 244 0.94 6.01 -8.86
CA PHE A 244 0.67 5.45 -7.53
C PHE A 244 -0.57 6.06 -6.87
N ASN A 245 -0.77 7.37 -6.95
CA ASN A 245 -1.95 8.01 -6.35
C ASN A 245 -3.24 7.52 -7.03
N THR A 246 -3.23 7.36 -8.35
CA THR A 246 -4.36 6.80 -9.11
C THR A 246 -4.63 5.34 -8.71
N TRP A 247 -3.57 4.55 -8.51
CA TRP A 247 -3.69 3.17 -8.03
C TRP A 247 -4.27 3.12 -6.61
N LEU A 248 -3.78 3.98 -5.71
CA LEU A 248 -4.26 4.09 -4.33
C LEU A 248 -5.76 4.43 -4.27
N ASP A 249 -6.22 5.36 -5.12
CA ASP A 249 -7.63 5.74 -5.20
C ASP A 249 -8.52 4.61 -5.74
N ARG A 250 -8.00 3.80 -6.67
CA ARG A 250 -8.72 2.64 -7.24
C ARG A 250 -8.75 1.45 -6.28
N GLY A 251 -7.78 1.33 -5.36
CA GLY A 251 -7.61 0.18 -4.49
C GLY A 251 -6.99 -1.01 -5.23
N TYR A 252 -7.48 -2.21 -4.94
CA TYR A 252 -6.94 -3.44 -5.52
C TYR A 252 -7.10 -3.48 -7.04
N VAL A 253 -6.03 -3.83 -7.75
CA VAL A 253 -6.03 -4.00 -9.21
C VAL A 253 -5.57 -5.40 -9.60
N GLU A 254 -6.23 -6.00 -10.59
CA GLU A 254 -5.88 -7.32 -11.11
C GLU A 254 -4.92 -7.20 -12.30
N GLN A 255 -4.03 -8.19 -12.46
CA GLN A 255 -3.15 -8.28 -13.62
C GLN A 255 -3.92 -8.19 -14.94
N GLY A 256 -3.36 -7.39 -15.87
CA GLY A 256 -4.02 -7.05 -17.14
C GLY A 256 -4.70 -5.68 -17.12
N GLY A 257 -4.81 -5.05 -15.94
CA GLY A 257 -5.24 -3.66 -15.79
C GLY A 257 -4.15 -2.64 -16.13
N GLU A 258 -4.55 -1.36 -16.12
CA GLU A 258 -3.68 -0.21 -16.34
C GLU A 258 -2.51 -0.18 -15.33
N TYR A 259 -1.29 0.08 -15.80
CA TYR A 259 -0.04 0.13 -14.99
C TYR A 259 0.37 -1.17 -14.28
N THR A 260 -0.42 -2.25 -14.38
CA THR A 260 -0.14 -3.51 -13.66
C THR A 260 1.13 -4.21 -14.15
N ALA A 261 1.52 -3.97 -15.41
CA ALA A 261 2.80 -4.45 -15.95
C ALA A 261 3.99 -3.74 -15.29
N ASP A 262 3.90 -2.43 -15.06
CA ASP A 262 4.94 -1.64 -14.40
C ASP A 262 5.07 -2.04 -12.93
N ILE A 263 3.92 -2.22 -12.24
CA ILE A 263 3.87 -2.72 -10.86
C ILE A 263 4.56 -4.09 -10.77
N GLU A 264 4.19 -5.03 -11.65
CA GLU A 264 4.76 -6.37 -11.67
C GLU A 264 6.27 -6.35 -11.95
N GLN A 265 6.72 -5.50 -12.88
CA GLN A 265 8.14 -5.34 -13.18
C GLN A 265 8.93 -4.88 -11.94
N ILE A 266 8.37 -3.98 -11.14
CA ILE A 266 8.99 -3.54 -9.89
C ILE A 266 9.06 -4.72 -8.90
N PHE A 267 7.97 -5.46 -8.67
CA PHE A 267 8.00 -6.64 -7.79
C PHE A 267 9.04 -7.67 -8.23
N GLN A 268 9.09 -8.00 -9.52
CA GLN A 268 10.07 -8.95 -10.07
C GLN A 268 11.51 -8.45 -9.94
N SER A 269 11.74 -7.15 -10.13
CA SER A 269 13.06 -6.53 -9.94
C SER A 269 13.53 -6.69 -8.49
N PHE A 270 12.66 -6.44 -7.51
CA PHE A 270 13.01 -6.59 -6.10
C PHE A 270 13.16 -8.05 -5.67
N GLN A 271 12.39 -8.98 -6.24
CA GLN A 271 12.62 -10.41 -6.06
C GLN A 271 14.01 -10.81 -6.56
N LYS A 272 14.41 -10.38 -7.76
CA LYS A 272 15.75 -10.63 -8.30
C LYS A 272 16.84 -10.04 -7.42
N LYS A 273 16.64 -8.84 -6.87
CA LYS A 273 17.56 -8.25 -5.89
C LYS A 273 17.68 -9.11 -4.63
N ALA A 274 16.57 -9.64 -4.11
CA ALA A 274 16.57 -10.51 -2.94
C ALA A 274 17.38 -11.79 -3.19
N VAL A 275 17.19 -12.42 -4.36
CA VAL A 275 17.97 -13.60 -4.78
C VAL A 275 19.46 -13.27 -4.95
N ASN A 276 19.78 -12.17 -5.66
CA ASN A 276 21.17 -11.76 -5.90
C ASN A 276 21.92 -11.40 -4.61
N GLN A 277 21.21 -10.94 -3.58
CA GLN A 277 21.76 -10.65 -2.26
C GLN A 277 21.82 -11.89 -1.35
N GLY A 278 21.37 -13.06 -1.82
CA GLY A 278 21.32 -14.29 -1.02
C GLY A 278 20.32 -14.22 0.13
N LEU A 279 19.30 -13.35 0.04
CA LEU A 279 18.26 -13.23 1.07
C LEU A 279 17.18 -14.30 0.93
N VAL A 280 16.92 -14.73 -0.31
CA VAL A 280 15.98 -15.81 -0.63
C VAL A 280 16.53 -16.68 -1.75
N VAL A 281 16.07 -17.93 -1.82
CA VAL A 281 16.37 -18.90 -2.88
C VAL A 281 15.11 -19.52 -3.46
#